data_AF-A0A370GRL3-F1
#
_entry.id   AF-A0A370GRL3-F1
#
_cell.length_a   1.000
_cell.length_b   1.000
_cell.length_c   1.000
_cell.angle_alpha   90.00
_cell.angle_beta   90.00
_cell.angle_gamma   90.00
#
_symmetry.space_group_name_H-M   'P 1'
#
loop_
_entity.id
_entity.type
_entity.pdbx_description
1 polymer ?
#
loop_
_entity_poly.entity_id
_entity_poly.type
_entity_poly.pdbx_seq_one_letter_code
_entity_poly.pdbx_strand_id
1 'polypeptide(L)'
;MNKNPYESVLEQAIELIYKKYPSLDERFGEAGRQKCYDDNIHHLNYLDSAYSIRDEKVFIDYAVWLNSVLVSRGMKSDHLVDNFIFLKESFSDYREMDSDRKEGYVKYLTCAVEAIQNQG
;
A
#
# COMPACT_ATOMS: atom_id res chain seq x y z
N MET A 1 -18.53 6.48 -13.26
CA MET A 1 -17.40 6.54 -12.32
C MET A 1 -16.14 6.66 -13.14
N ASN A 2 -15.33 7.71 -12.93
CA ASN A 2 -13.97 7.69 -13.45
C ASN A 2 -13.25 6.55 -12.71
N LYS A 3 -12.86 5.50 -13.44
CA LYS A 3 -12.02 4.44 -12.88
C LYS A 3 -10.72 5.08 -12.38
N ASN A 4 -10.20 4.61 -11.25
CA ASN A 4 -8.88 5.05 -10.80
C ASN A 4 -7.87 4.70 -11.92
N PRO A 5 -6.99 5.62 -12.36
CA PRO A 5 -6.02 5.30 -13.41
C PRO A 5 -5.09 4.15 -13.01
N TYR A 6 -4.96 3.86 -11.72
CA TYR A 6 -4.13 2.80 -11.17
C TYR A 6 -4.92 1.55 -10.76
N GLU A 7 -6.16 1.38 -11.26
CA GLU A 7 -7.04 0.25 -10.93
C GLU A 7 -6.30 -1.11 -10.99
N SER A 8 -5.60 -1.37 -12.09
CA SER A 8 -4.88 -2.63 -12.31
C SER A 8 -3.75 -2.86 -11.29
N VAL A 9 -3.12 -1.78 -10.82
CA VAL A 9 -2.09 -1.85 -9.76
C VAL A 9 -2.71 -2.26 -8.43
N LEU A 10 -3.87 -1.69 -8.10
CA LEU A 10 -4.57 -1.98 -6.85
C LEU A 10 -5.10 -3.42 -6.86
N GLU A 11 -5.70 -3.84 -7.97
CA GLU A 11 -6.17 -5.22 -8.18
C GLU A 11 -5.01 -6.22 -8.03
N GLN A 12 -3.87 -5.96 -8.69
CA GLN A 12 -2.68 -6.82 -8.59
C GLN A 12 -2.16 -6.92 -7.16
N ALA A 13 -2.07 -5.81 -6.42
CA ALA A 13 -1.62 -5.83 -5.03
C ALA A 13 -2.58 -6.64 -4.13
N ILE A 14 -3.90 -6.53 -4.35
CA ILE A 14 -4.92 -7.29 -3.63
C ILE A 14 -4.79 -8.79 -3.95
N GLU A 15 -4.58 -9.16 -5.21
CA GLU A 15 -4.38 -10.56 -5.57
C GLU A 15 -3.15 -11.14 -4.86
N LEU A 16 -2.05 -10.39 -4.82
CA LEU A 16 -0.81 -10.82 -4.17
C LEU A 16 -0.97 -10.99 -2.65
N ILE A 17 -1.64 -10.06 -1.95
CA ILE A 17 -1.84 -10.17 -0.50
C ILE A 17 -2.76 -11.34 -0.13
N TYR A 18 -3.82 -11.57 -0.89
CA TYR A 18 -4.74 -12.71 -0.65
C TYR A 18 -4.12 -14.05 -1.05
N LYS A 19 -3.22 -14.06 -2.03
CA LYS A 19 -2.41 -15.25 -2.35
C LYS A 19 -1.41 -15.58 -1.23
N LYS A 20 -0.79 -14.55 -0.64
CA LYS A 20 0.15 -14.73 0.50
C LYS A 20 -0.57 -15.13 1.78
N TYR A 21 -1.78 -14.62 2.00
CA TYR A 21 -2.58 -14.87 3.19
C TYR A 21 -3.98 -15.43 2.87
N PRO A 22 -4.08 -16.72 2.47
CA PRO A 22 -5.37 -17.35 2.19
C PRO A 22 -6.38 -17.26 3.35
N SER A 23 -5.90 -17.19 4.60
CA SER A 23 -6.73 -17.03 5.80
C SER A 23 -7.48 -15.69 5.86
N LEU A 24 -7.06 -14.66 5.12
CA LEU A 24 -7.84 -13.42 4.97
C LEU A 24 -9.12 -13.68 4.18
N ASP A 25 -9.04 -14.51 3.13
CA ASP A 25 -10.18 -14.88 2.30
C ASP A 25 -11.18 -15.73 3.11
N GLU A 26 -10.68 -16.72 3.86
CA GLU A 26 -11.50 -17.55 4.75
C GLU A 26 -12.24 -16.73 5.81
N ARG A 27 -11.59 -15.68 6.34
CA ARG A 27 -12.13 -14.89 7.45
C ARG A 27 -13.03 -13.73 7.01
N PHE A 28 -12.74 -13.10 5.88
CA PHE A 28 -13.39 -11.85 5.47
C PHE A 28 -14.04 -11.90 4.08
N GLY A 29 -13.67 -12.88 3.24
CA GLY A 29 -14.20 -13.06 1.89
C GLY A 29 -14.15 -11.79 1.04
N GLU A 30 -15.15 -11.64 0.16
CA GLU A 30 -15.28 -10.51 -0.76
C GLU A 30 -15.34 -9.15 -0.05
N ALA A 31 -16.01 -9.07 1.11
CA ALA A 31 -16.08 -7.84 1.89
C ALA A 31 -14.69 -7.41 2.41
N GLY A 32 -13.82 -8.38 2.73
CA GLY A 32 -12.42 -8.11 3.07
C GLY A 32 -11.64 -7.56 1.89
N ARG A 33 -11.86 -8.10 0.68
CA ARG A 33 -11.19 -7.63 -0.54
C ARG A 33 -11.58 -6.21 -0.88
N GLN A 34 -12.87 -5.88 -0.77
CA GLN A 34 -13.35 -4.51 -0.98
C GLN A 34 -12.73 -3.54 0.03
N LYS A 35 -12.65 -3.90 1.31
CA LYS A 35 -11.97 -3.06 2.31
C LYS A 35 -10.48 -2.89 2.02
N CYS A 36 -9.79 -3.96 1.62
CA CYS A 36 -8.39 -3.89 1.22
C CYS A 36 -8.19 -2.97 0.01
N TYR A 37 -9.13 -2.98 -0.94
CA TYR A 37 -9.14 -2.04 -2.05
C TYR A 37 -9.30 -0.59 -1.57
N ASP A 38 -10.28 -0.33 -0.70
CA ASP A 38 -10.52 0.99 -0.15
C ASP A 38 -9.29 1.51 0.63
N ASP A 39 -8.64 0.65 1.42
CA ASP A 39 -7.38 0.95 2.10
C ASP A 39 -6.25 1.29 1.11
N ASN A 40 -6.12 0.54 0.01
CA ASN A 40 -5.13 0.81 -1.04
C ASN A 40 -5.38 2.13 -1.77
N ILE A 41 -6.65 2.52 -1.95
CA ILE A 41 -7.00 3.87 -2.44
C ILE A 41 -6.53 4.95 -1.46
N HIS A 42 -6.71 4.73 -0.15
CA HIS A 42 -6.20 5.66 0.85
C HIS A 42 -4.68 5.76 0.82
N HIS A 43 -3.96 4.64 0.73
CA HIS A 43 -2.49 4.62 0.59
C HIS A 43 -2.03 5.42 -0.64
N LEU A 44 -2.69 5.20 -1.78
CA LEU A 44 -2.41 5.90 -3.02
C LEU A 44 -2.62 7.42 -2.91
N ASN A 45 -3.67 7.86 -2.23
CA ASN A 45 -3.90 9.30 -2.01
C ASN A 45 -2.79 9.95 -1.18
N TYR A 46 -2.25 9.23 -0.19
CA TYR A 46 -1.09 9.69 0.57
C TYR A 46 0.20 9.69 -0.26
N LEU A 47 0.41 8.69 -1.13
CA LEU A 47 1.52 8.68 -2.08
C LEU A 47 1.47 9.88 -3.03
N ASP A 48 0.30 10.17 -3.61
CA ASP A 48 0.14 11.30 -4.54
C ASP A 48 0.31 12.64 -3.82
N SER A 49 -0.15 12.75 -2.56
CA SER A 49 0.05 13.94 -1.73
C SER A 49 1.53 14.16 -1.41
N ALA A 50 2.23 13.13 -0.96
CA ALA A 50 3.67 13.17 -0.68
C ALA A 50 4.48 13.54 -1.94
N TYR A 51 4.12 12.95 -3.08
CA TYR A 51 4.78 13.20 -4.36
C TYR A 51 4.54 14.63 -4.85
N SER A 52 3.31 15.12 -4.76
CA SER A 52 2.94 16.47 -5.20
C SER A 52 3.70 17.56 -4.47
N ILE A 53 4.06 17.35 -3.19
CA ILE A 53 4.86 18.29 -2.40
C ILE A 53 6.34 17.91 -2.30
N ARG A 54 6.75 16.80 -2.94
CA ARG A 54 8.12 16.25 -2.94
C ARG A 54 8.69 15.98 -1.54
N ASP A 55 7.83 15.48 -0.64
CA ASP A 55 8.21 15.15 0.73
C ASP A 55 7.81 13.71 1.08
N GLU A 56 8.80 12.81 1.05
CA GLU A 56 8.62 11.40 1.40
C GLU A 56 8.19 11.20 2.86
N LYS A 57 8.51 12.15 3.74
CA LYS A 57 8.16 12.08 5.15
C LYS A 57 6.65 12.04 5.37
N VAL A 58 5.86 12.67 4.51
CA VAL A 58 4.39 12.61 4.58
C VAL A 58 3.89 11.18 4.49
N PHE A 59 4.42 10.38 3.56
CA PHE A 59 4.00 8.99 3.42
C PHE A 59 4.57 8.10 4.52
N ILE A 60 5.82 8.34 4.95
CA ILE A 60 6.48 7.59 6.02
C ILE A 60 5.74 7.79 7.37
N ASP A 61 5.46 9.03 7.75
CA ASP A 61 4.76 9.35 9.00
C ASP A 61 3.34 8.76 8.99
N TYR A 62 2.66 8.80 7.83
CA TYR A 62 1.38 8.12 7.61
C TYR A 62 1.48 6.60 7.84
N ALA A 63 2.46 5.95 7.22
CA ALA A 63 2.68 4.52 7.29
C ALA A 63 2.96 4.05 8.72
N VAL A 64 3.83 4.75 9.44
CA VAL A 64 4.20 4.48 10.84
C VAL A 64 3.00 4.64 11.76
N TRP A 65 2.25 5.74 11.61
CA TRP A 65 1.03 5.98 12.39
C TRP A 65 -0.01 4.89 12.14
N LEU A 66 -0.26 4.56 10.87
CA LEU A 66 -1.22 3.53 10.50
C LEU A 66 -0.82 2.18 11.08
N ASN A 67 0.46 1.80 10.97
CA ASN A 67 0.97 0.56 11.55
C ASN A 67 0.68 0.48 13.06
N SER A 68 0.96 1.56 13.80
CA SER A 68 0.68 1.64 15.24
C SER A 68 -0.81 1.46 15.54
N VAL A 69 -1.68 2.09 14.76
CA VAL A 69 -3.13 1.95 14.86
C VAL A 69 -3.58 0.50 14.59
N LEU A 70 -3.08 -0.15 13.55
CA LEU A 70 -3.45 -1.54 13.20
C LEU A 70 -2.93 -2.54 14.24
N VAL A 71 -1.69 -2.39 14.71
CA VAL A 71 -1.09 -3.25 15.74
C VAL A 71 -1.86 -3.14 17.05
N SER A 72 -2.27 -1.93 17.46
CA SER A 72 -3.12 -1.75 18.64
C SER A 72 -4.48 -2.46 18.56
N ARG A 73 -4.93 -2.83 17.35
CA ARG A 73 -6.17 -3.59 17.09
C ARG A 73 -5.92 -5.09 16.85
N GLY A 74 -4.70 -5.56 17.10
CA GLY A 74 -4.33 -6.98 17.02
C GLY A 74 -3.93 -7.47 15.63
N MET A 75 -3.67 -6.56 14.67
CA MET A 75 -3.04 -6.94 13.41
C MET A 75 -1.52 -7.08 13.55
N LYS A 76 -0.92 -7.91 12.70
CA LYS A 76 0.53 -8.00 12.58
C LYS A 76 1.02 -6.93 11.60
N SER A 77 2.15 -6.30 11.91
CA SER A 77 2.80 -5.33 11.01
C SER A 77 3.05 -5.92 9.61
N ASP A 78 3.33 -7.22 9.53
CA ASP A 78 3.58 -7.95 8.28
C ASP A 78 2.48 -7.75 7.24
N HIS A 79 1.20 -7.67 7.65
CA HIS A 79 0.11 -7.48 6.68
C HIS A 79 0.21 -6.12 5.97
N LEU A 80 0.53 -5.05 6.70
CA LEU A 80 0.70 -3.71 6.11
C LEU A 80 1.99 -3.62 5.30
N VAL A 81 3.08 -4.15 5.86
CA VAL A 81 4.39 -4.19 5.20
C VAL A 81 4.31 -4.92 3.87
N ASP A 82 3.70 -6.11 3.84
CA ASP A 82 3.54 -6.89 2.62
C ASP A 82 2.63 -6.21 1.61
N ASN A 83 1.55 -5.57 2.06
CA ASN A 83 0.71 -4.81 1.17
C ASN A 83 1.48 -3.65 0.49
N PHE A 84 2.34 -2.93 1.23
CA PHE A 84 3.21 -1.92 0.66
C PHE A 84 4.27 -2.49 -0.29
N ILE A 85 4.82 -3.68 0.01
CA ILE A 85 5.72 -4.39 -0.90
C ILE A 85 5.00 -4.75 -2.21
N PHE A 86 3.77 -5.26 -2.13
CA PHE A 86 2.99 -5.63 -3.32
C PHE A 86 2.53 -4.43 -4.13
N LEU A 87 2.18 -3.31 -3.49
CA LEU A 87 1.95 -2.05 -4.20
C LEU A 87 3.22 -1.58 -4.90
N LYS A 88 4.38 -1.68 -4.25
CA LYS A 88 5.67 -1.29 -4.85
C LYS A 88 5.99 -2.12 -6.08
N GLU A 89 5.84 -3.45 -6.00
CA GLU A 89 6.03 -4.37 -7.12
C GLU A 89 5.07 -4.03 -8.27
N SER A 90 3.78 -3.89 -7.95
CA SER A 90 2.74 -3.59 -8.94
C SER A 90 2.97 -2.23 -9.63
N PHE A 91 3.39 -1.19 -8.90
CA PHE A 91 3.77 0.09 -9.50
C PHE A 91 5.04 -0.01 -10.34
N SER A 92 6.05 -0.77 -9.89
CA SER A 92 7.31 -0.92 -10.63
C SER A 92 7.08 -1.50 -12.03
N ASP A 93 6.19 -2.49 -12.12
CA ASP A 93 5.81 -3.16 -13.36
C ASP A 93 4.81 -2.35 -14.22
N TYR A 94 4.16 -1.34 -13.64
CA TYR A 94 3.19 -0.51 -14.34
C TYR A 94 3.88 0.42 -15.36
N ARG A 95 3.50 0.29 -16.64
CA ARG A 95 4.16 0.95 -17.77
C ARG A 95 3.52 2.26 -18.20
N GLU A 96 2.28 2.49 -17.79
CA GLU A 96 1.49 3.66 -18.22
C GLU A 96 1.67 4.88 -17.32
N MET A 97 2.43 4.74 -16.22
CA MET A 97 2.78 5.85 -15.32
C MET A 97 4.10 6.50 -15.77
N ASP A 98 4.14 7.83 -15.65
CA ASP A 98 5.36 8.64 -15.80
C ASP A 98 6.49 8.13 -14.87
N SER A 99 7.72 8.12 -15.38
CA SER A 99 8.87 7.54 -14.69
C SER A 99 9.22 8.25 -13.38
N ASP A 100 9.13 9.60 -13.32
CA ASP A 100 9.44 10.36 -12.12
C ASP A 100 8.41 10.09 -11.01
N ARG A 101 7.12 10.04 -11.37
CA ARG A 101 6.07 9.64 -10.43
C ARG A 101 6.24 8.22 -9.93
N LYS A 102 6.55 7.28 -10.84
CA LYS A 102 6.76 5.88 -10.48
C LYS A 102 7.93 5.71 -9.53
N GLU A 103 9.07 6.33 -9.84
CA GLU A 103 10.26 6.32 -8.98
C GLU A 103 9.96 6.92 -7.60
N GLY A 104 9.20 8.03 -7.56
CA GLY A 104 8.73 8.63 -6.31
C GLY A 104 7.89 7.66 -5.47
N TYR A 105 6.87 7.03 -6.05
CA TYR A 105 6.01 6.09 -5.34
C TYR A 105 6.77 4.87 -4.82
N VAL A 106 7.61 4.28 -5.68
CA VAL A 106 8.46 3.12 -5.31
C VAL A 106 9.41 3.48 -4.17
N LYS A 107 10.03 4.67 -4.23
CA LYS A 107 10.90 5.16 -3.15
C LYS A 107 10.12 5.31 -1.84
N TYR A 108 8.97 5.98 -1.86
CA TYR A 108 8.20 6.24 -0.64
C TYR A 108 7.67 4.96 0.01
N LEU A 109 7.20 4.00 -0.79
CA LEU A 109 6.82 2.68 -0.30
C LEU A 109 8.00 1.94 0.33
N THR A 110 9.19 2.01 -0.30
CA THR A 110 10.41 1.40 0.24
C THR A 110 10.79 2.00 1.59
N CYS A 111 10.86 3.33 1.68
CA CYS A 111 11.20 4.00 2.93
C CYS A 111 10.16 3.77 4.03
N ALA A 112 8.87 3.68 3.69
CA ALA A 112 7.82 3.35 4.65
C ALA A 112 7.97 1.92 5.21
N VAL A 113 8.28 0.94 4.35
CA VAL A 113 8.56 -0.44 4.77
C VAL A 113 9.76 -0.49 5.71
N GLU A 114 10.86 0.15 5.35
CA GLU A 114 12.06 0.24 6.19
C GLU A 114 11.76 0.90 7.54
N ALA A 115 10.99 2.00 7.54
CA ALA A 115 10.62 2.72 8.75
C ALA A 115 9.77 1.86 9.70
N ILE A 116 8.81 1.08 9.18
CA ILE A 116 7.99 0.17 9.99
C ILE A 116 8.85 -0.97 10.55
N GLN A 117 9.72 -1.55 9.73
CA GLN A 117 10.58 -2.68 10.15
C GLN A 117 11.62 -2.28 11.21
N ASN A 118 12.14 -1.06 11.15
CA ASN A 118 13.10 -0.53 12.12
C ASN A 118 12.47 -0.10 13.46
N GLN A 119 11.15 -0.16 13.60
CA GLN A 119 10.45 0.09 14.87
C GLN A 119 10.23 -1.17 15.72
N GLY A 120 10.52 -2.35 15.14
CA GLY A 120 10.36 -3.66 15.77
C GLY A 120 11.55 -4.12 16.59
#